data_AF-A0A7L2A746-F1
#
_entry.id   AF-A0A7L2A746-F1
#
_cell.length_a   1.000
_cell.length_b   1.000
_cell.length_c   1.000
_cell.angle_alpha   90.00
_cell.angle_beta   90.00
_cell.angle_gamma   90.00
#
_symmetry.space_group_name_H-M   'P 1'
#
loop_
_entity.id
_entity.type
_entity.pdbx_description
1 polymer ?
#
loop_
_entity_poly.entity_id
_entity_poly.type
_entity_poly.pdbx_seq_one_letter_code
_entity_poly.pdbx_strand_id
1 'polypeptide(L)'
;QSSDRCCITHQLFTFYVDKVFKHCRTEDPFVNRKISSIANSFLSARRKLGQCHEQNNCVCGEESTEKFKQILANYEGLNVTSAAMKSLGELDILLDWMEKSR
;
A
#
# COMPACT_ATOMS: atom_id res chain seq x y z
N GLN A 1 -0.10 -8.76 17.45
CA GLN A 1 -1.30 -8.99 16.59
C GLN A 1 -2.00 -7.70 16.14
N SER A 2 -2.59 -6.85 17.01
CA SER A 2 -3.22 -5.59 16.52
C SER A 2 -2.19 -4.54 16.07
N SER A 3 -1.07 -4.44 16.77
CA SER A 3 0.00 -3.48 16.48
C SER A 3 0.74 -3.80 15.17
N ASP A 4 1.10 -5.07 14.95
CA ASP A 4 1.75 -5.53 13.71
C ASP A 4 0.87 -5.28 12.48
N ARG A 5 -0.46 -5.39 12.65
CA ARG A 5 -1.44 -5.12 11.60
C ARG A 5 -1.53 -3.65 11.25
N CYS A 6 -1.53 -2.78 12.25
CA CYS A 6 -1.43 -1.34 12.01
C CYS A 6 -0.14 -1.02 11.23
N CYS A 7 1.00 -1.59 11.66
CA CYS A 7 2.29 -1.36 11.02
C CYS A 7 2.30 -1.81 9.55
N ILE A 8 1.93 -3.07 9.28
CA ILE A 8 1.95 -3.59 7.90
C ILE A 8 0.97 -2.83 7.01
N THR A 9 -0.18 -2.40 7.55
CA THR A 9 -1.15 -1.57 6.82
C THR A 9 -0.52 -0.22 6.46
N HIS A 10 0.12 0.46 7.41
CA HIS A 10 0.83 1.72 7.16
C HIS A 10 1.93 1.58 6.10
N GLN A 11 2.72 0.50 6.17
CA GLN A 11 3.75 0.19 5.19
C GLN A 11 3.17 -0.05 3.79
N LEU A 12 2.06 -0.79 3.69
CA LEU A 12 1.37 -1.05 2.43
C LEU A 12 0.82 0.25 1.82
N PHE A 13 0.13 1.09 2.58
CA PHE A 13 -0.35 2.39 2.05
C PHE A 13 0.80 3.29 1.59
N THR A 14 1.91 3.31 2.33
CA THR A 14 3.12 4.04 1.94
C THR A 14 3.71 3.50 0.64
N PHE A 15 3.86 2.18 0.53
CA PHE A 15 4.32 1.51 -0.67
C PHE A 15 3.44 1.82 -1.89
N TYR A 16 2.12 1.73 -1.75
CA TYR A 16 1.21 2.00 -2.87
C TYR A 16 1.30 3.46 -3.34
N VAL A 17 1.39 4.42 -2.41
CA VAL A 17 1.50 5.85 -2.74
C VAL A 17 2.85 6.18 -3.38
N ASP A 18 3.95 5.71 -2.79
CA ASP A 18 5.29 6.17 -3.17
C ASP A 18 5.89 5.36 -4.33
N LYS A 19 5.49 4.09 -4.50
CA LYS A 19 6.03 3.17 -5.51
C LYS A 19 5.00 2.79 -6.58
N VAL A 20 3.79 2.37 -6.19
CA VAL A 20 2.82 1.82 -7.15
C VAL A 20 2.18 2.93 -8.00
N PHE A 21 1.38 3.81 -7.40
CA PHE A 21 0.61 4.81 -8.15
C PHE A 21 1.48 5.77 -8.97
N LYS A 22 2.71 6.04 -8.51
CA LYS A 22 3.68 6.88 -9.22
C LYS A 22 4.03 6.34 -10.62
N HIS A 23 4.00 5.02 -10.80
CA HIS A 23 4.37 4.34 -12.05
C HIS A 23 3.16 3.75 -12.79
N CYS A 24 1.94 3.92 -12.26
CA CYS A 24 0.70 3.57 -12.94
C CYS A 24 0.26 4.71 -13.86
N ARG A 25 0.64 4.62 -15.15
CA ARG A 25 0.14 5.51 -16.21
C ARG A 25 -0.36 4.68 -17.38
N THR A 26 -1.52 5.04 -17.88
CA THR A 26 -2.10 4.46 -19.10
C THR A 26 -2.24 5.53 -20.19
N GLU A 27 -2.54 5.12 -21.41
CA GLU A 27 -2.84 6.05 -22.50
C GLU A 27 -4.22 6.72 -22.34
N ASP A 28 -5.13 6.12 -21.56
CA ASP A 28 -6.47 6.61 -21.32
C ASP A 28 -6.51 7.65 -20.16
N PRO A 29 -6.81 8.94 -20.43
CA PRO A 29 -6.91 9.97 -19.40
C PRO A 29 -8.01 9.68 -18.37
N PHE A 30 -9.10 9.01 -18.75
CA PHE A 30 -10.17 8.64 -17.83
C PHE A 30 -9.69 7.62 -16.79
N VAL A 31 -8.95 6.59 -17.24
CA VAL A 31 -8.34 5.61 -16.34
C VAL A 31 -7.33 6.29 -15.40
N ASN A 32 -6.48 7.17 -15.92
CA ASN A 32 -5.52 7.92 -15.09
C ASN A 32 -6.21 8.79 -14.02
N ARG A 33 -7.37 9.38 -14.31
CA ARG A 33 -8.17 10.11 -13.30
C ARG A 33 -8.70 9.17 -12.21
N LYS A 34 -9.13 7.95 -12.56
CA LYS A 34 -9.57 6.95 -11.58
C LYS A 34 -8.40 6.48 -10.70
N ILE A 35 -7.23 6.19 -11.29
CA ILE A 35 -6.01 5.87 -10.55
C ILE A 35 -5.67 7.00 -9.58
N SER A 36 -5.73 8.25 -10.04
CA SER A 36 -5.47 9.43 -9.21
C SER A 36 -6.46 9.56 -8.05
N SER A 37 -7.75 9.28 -8.29
CA SER A 37 -8.76 9.28 -7.24
C SER A 37 -8.48 8.22 -6.17
N ILE A 38 -8.10 7.01 -6.58
CA ILE A 38 -7.73 5.92 -5.65
C ILE A 38 -6.48 6.29 -4.86
N ALA A 39 -5.45 6.82 -5.54
CA ALA A 39 -4.20 7.25 -4.91
C ALA A 39 -4.44 8.31 -3.81
N ASN A 40 -5.38 9.24 -4.03
CA ASN A 40 -5.75 10.22 -3.01
C ASN A 40 -6.46 9.60 -1.80
N SER A 41 -7.32 8.60 -2.01
CA SER A 41 -7.92 7.84 -0.90
C SER A 41 -6.85 7.12 -0.08
N PHE A 42 -5.88 6.49 -0.75
CA PHE A 42 -4.74 5.84 -0.11
C PHE A 42 -3.85 6.84 0.64
N LEU A 43 -3.59 8.02 0.07
CA LEU A 43 -2.85 9.09 0.71
C LEU A 43 -3.54 9.56 2.01
N SER A 44 -4.86 9.69 1.99
CA SER A 44 -5.65 10.05 3.18
C SER A 44 -5.54 8.97 4.27
N ALA A 45 -5.66 7.69 3.92
CA ALA A 45 -5.50 6.57 4.85
C ALA A 45 -4.07 6.50 5.43
N ARG A 46 -3.04 6.67 4.58
CA ARG A 46 -1.64 6.75 5.00
C ARG A 46 -1.43 7.83 6.06
N ARG A 47 -1.97 9.04 5.85
CA ARG A 47 -1.83 10.15 6.80
C ARG A 47 -2.45 9.82 8.16
N LYS A 48 -3.63 9.20 8.18
CA LYS A 48 -4.28 8.78 9.43
C LYS A 48 -3.45 7.73 10.18
N LEU A 49 -2.93 6.74 9.47
CA LEU A 49 -2.07 5.70 10.07
C LEU A 49 -0.72 6.25 10.55
N GLY A 50 -0.15 7.24 9.83
CA GLY A 50 1.04 7.95 10.25
C GLY A 50 0.87 8.65 11.61
N GLN A 51 -0.29 9.27 11.84
CA GLN A 51 -0.62 9.84 13.15
C GLN A 51 -0.71 8.78 14.25
N CYS A 52 -1.26 7.59 13.96
CA CYS A 52 -1.27 6.49 14.93
C CYS A 52 0.14 6.02 15.27
N HIS A 53 1.05 6.00 14.30
CA HIS A 53 2.46 5.65 14.52
C HIS A 53 3.20 6.71 15.35
N GLU A 54 3.01 8.00 15.05
CA GLU A 54 3.60 9.10 15.84
C GLU A 54 3.13 9.10 17.30
N GLN A 55 1.90 8.63 17.56
CA GLN A 55 1.34 8.48 18.90
C GLN A 55 1.75 7.17 19.61
N ASN A 56 2.67 6.38 19.03
CA ASN A 56 3.08 5.05 19.52
C ASN A 56 1.93 4.03 19.64
N ASN A 57 0.81 4.25 18.95
CA ASN A 57 -0.33 3.32 18.91
C ASN A 57 -0.15 2.22 17.83
N CYS A 58 1.03 2.16 17.21
CA CYS A 58 1.33 1.32 16.04
C CYS A 58 2.81 0.91 16.07
N VAL A 59 3.17 0.00 16.96
CA VAL A 59 4.52 -0.56 17.07
C VAL A 59 4.73 -1.62 15.99
N CYS A 60 5.82 -1.49 15.23
CA CYS A 60 6.24 -2.45 14.22
C CYS A 60 7.09 -3.57 14.83
N GLY A 61 6.56 -4.79 14.83
CA GLY A 61 7.33 -5.99 15.18
C GLY A 61 8.19 -6.51 14.02
N GLU A 62 9.04 -7.49 14.34
CA GLU A 62 9.87 -8.21 13.37
C GLU A 62 9.00 -8.92 12.31
N GLU A 63 7.89 -9.54 12.73
CA GLU A 63 6.98 -10.25 11.84
C GLU A 63 6.37 -9.34 10.75
N SER A 64 5.82 -8.19 11.12
CA SER A 64 5.27 -7.22 10.16
C SER A 64 6.34 -6.72 9.19
N THR A 65 7.55 -6.49 9.71
CA THR A 65 8.67 -6.00 8.93
C THR A 65 9.11 -7.04 7.90
N GLU A 66 9.21 -8.30 8.28
CA GLU A 66 9.66 -9.38 7.39
C GLU A 66 8.61 -9.68 6.31
N LYS A 67 7.33 -9.71 6.67
CA LYS A 67 6.23 -9.85 5.69
C LYS A 67 6.25 -8.72 4.66
N PHE A 68 6.46 -7.48 5.11
CA PHE A 68 6.54 -6.35 4.18
C PHE A 68 7.79 -6.41 3.28
N LYS A 69 8.94 -6.84 3.79
CA LYS A 69 10.14 -7.05 2.97
C LYS A 69 9.90 -8.06 1.84
N GLN A 70 9.15 -9.13 2.08
CA GLN A 70 8.81 -10.11 1.04
C GLN A 70 7.96 -9.46 -0.08
N ILE A 71 7.00 -8.62 0.29
CA ILE A 71 6.19 -7.87 -0.68
C ILE A 71 7.08 -6.93 -1.50
N LEU A 72 7.99 -6.21 -0.83
CA LEU A 72 8.91 -5.30 -1.51
C LEU A 72 9.86 -6.05 -2.46
N ALA A 73 10.44 -7.17 -2.02
CA ALA A 73 11.30 -8.00 -2.85
C ALA A 73 10.58 -8.53 -4.10
N ASN A 74 9.32 -8.96 -3.96
CA ASN A 74 8.50 -9.40 -5.09
C ASN A 74 8.23 -8.26 -6.09
N TYR A 75 8.03 -7.04 -5.60
CA TYR A 75 7.86 -5.87 -6.45
C TYR A 75 9.15 -5.49 -7.18
N GLU A 76 10.28 -5.48 -6.47
CA GLU A 76 11.60 -5.12 -7.01
C GLU A 76 12.17 -6.18 -7.97
N GLY A 77 11.68 -7.42 -7.89
CA GLY A 77 12.01 -8.49 -8.85
C GLY A 77 11.41 -8.33 -10.25
N LEU A 78 10.56 -7.32 -10.47
CA LEU A 78 9.89 -7.03 -11.74
C LEU A 78 10.32 -5.67 -12.30
N ASN A 79 10.08 -5.44 -13.60
CA ASN A 79 10.17 -4.09 -14.16
C ASN A 79 9.20 -3.15 -13.45
N VAL A 80 9.64 -1.94 -13.09
CA VAL A 80 8.88 -0.99 -12.25
C VAL A 80 7.45 -0.73 -12.76
N THR A 81 7.25 -0.61 -14.06
CA THR A 81 5.91 -0.36 -14.64
C THR A 81 5.05 -1.62 -14.58
N SER A 82 5.61 -2.78 -14.92
CA SER A 82 4.91 -4.07 -14.81
C SER A 82 4.55 -4.40 -13.36
N ALA A 83 5.46 -4.15 -12.43
CA ALA A 83 5.27 -4.32 -10.99
C ALA A 83 4.14 -3.42 -10.49
N ALA A 84 4.15 -2.14 -10.86
CA ALA A 84 3.11 -1.19 -10.50
C ALA A 84 1.73 -1.59 -11.04
N MET A 85 1.64 -2.00 -12.30
CA MET A 85 0.37 -2.45 -12.89
C MET A 85 -0.14 -3.74 -12.26
N LYS A 86 0.76 -4.69 -11.94
CA LYS A 86 0.41 -5.91 -11.21
C LYS A 86 -0.13 -5.57 -9.81
N SER A 87 0.58 -4.76 -9.03
CA SER A 87 0.13 -4.34 -7.70
C SER A 87 -1.18 -3.54 -7.75
N LEU A 88 -1.38 -2.71 -8.78
CA LEU A 88 -2.66 -2.02 -8.99
C LEU A 88 -3.80 -3.03 -9.21
N GLY A 89 -3.55 -4.12 -9.92
CA GLY A 89 -4.51 -5.21 -10.12
C GLY A 89 -4.80 -6.04 -8.87
N GLU A 90 -3.93 -6.01 -7.86
CA GLU A 90 -4.08 -6.72 -6.58
C GLU A 90 -4.71 -5.85 -5.48
N LEU A 91 -5.26 -4.69 -5.86
CA LEU A 91 -5.93 -3.78 -4.92
C LEU A 91 -7.12 -4.45 -4.23
N ASP A 92 -7.86 -5.31 -4.93
CA ASP A 92 -8.97 -6.08 -4.36
C ASP A 92 -8.52 -6.99 -3.21
N ILE A 93 -7.39 -7.68 -3.37
CA ILE A 93 -6.79 -8.53 -2.33
C ILE A 93 -6.42 -7.68 -1.10
N LEU A 94 -5.81 -6.51 -1.31
CA LEU A 94 -5.47 -5.60 -0.21
C LEU A 94 -6.72 -5.11 0.52
N LEU A 95 -7.75 -4.67 -0.21
CA LEU A 95 -9.00 -4.16 0.35
C LEU A 95 -9.75 -5.25 1.13
N ASP A 96 -9.85 -6.47 0.59
CA ASP A 96 -10.46 -7.63 1.24
C ASP A 96 -9.71 -8.02 2.52
N TRP A 97 -8.37 -8.03 2.48
CA TRP A 97 -7.55 -8.30 3.67
C TRP A 97 -7.79 -7.27 4.78
N MET A 98 -7.96 -5.99 4.43
CA MET A 98 -8.27 -4.93 5.39
C MET A 98 -9.68 -5.03 5.96
N GLU A 99 -10.67 -5.45 5.15
CA GLU A 99 -12.05 -5.59 5.59
C GLU A 99 -12.23 -6.77 6.53
N LYS A 100 -11.68 -7.94 6.18
CA LYS A 100 -11.60 -9.12 7.06
C LYS A 100 -10.81 -8.84 8.33
N SER A 101 -10.07 -7.73 8.32
CA SER A 101 -9.26 -7.32 9.43
C SER A 101 -9.95 -6.46 10.49
N ARG A 102 -11.22 -6.10 10.28
CA ARG A 102 -12.06 -5.43 11.29
C ARG A 102 -12.36 -6.28 12.51
#